data_AF-A0A6C0QV78-F1
#
_entry.id   AF-A0A6C0QV78-F1
#
_cell.length_a   1.000
_cell.length_b   1.000
_cell.length_c   1.000
_cell.angle_alpha   90.00
_cell.angle_beta   90.00
_cell.angle_gamma   90.00
#
_symmetry.space_group_name_H-M   'P 1'
#
loop_
_entity.id
_entity.type
_entity.pdbx_description
1 polymer ?
#
loop_
_entity_poly.entity_id
_entity_poly.type
_entity_poly.pdbx_seq_one_letter_code
_entity_poly.pdbx_strand_id
1 'polypeptide(L)'
;MYFTFNQNNSGGFFIENDEVCEYVIIEAETAEQANKKAEEIGIYFDGCSTGYDCPCCGDRWDAQYSDDKGTEEPEIYGVPVYEVKKGLFRSQAHIYRLDGSKEVVNIRDN
;
A
#
# COMPACT_ATOMS: atom_id res chain seq x y z
N MET A 1 -0.29 12.80 7.49
CA MET A 1 0.76 12.26 6.59
C MET A 1 0.18 11.11 5.81
N TYR A 2 0.75 10.79 4.66
CA TYR A 2 0.37 9.64 3.84
C TYR A 2 1.44 8.56 3.95
N PHE A 3 1.01 7.34 4.22
CA PHE A 3 1.88 6.17 4.34
C PHE A 3 1.55 5.16 3.25
N THR A 4 2.53 4.85 2.41
CA THR A 4 2.34 3.99 1.24
C THR A 4 2.77 2.56 1.53
N PHE A 5 1.82 1.65 1.48
CA PHE A 5 2.00 0.21 1.50
C PHE A 5 2.09 -0.30 0.07
N ASN A 6 3.24 -0.88 -0.27
CA ASN A 6 3.52 -1.45 -1.58
C ASN A 6 3.40 -2.97 -1.52
N GLN A 7 2.51 -3.55 -2.34
CA GLN A 7 2.36 -4.99 -2.37
C GLN A 7 3.57 -5.64 -3.06
N ASN A 8 4.31 -6.51 -2.38
CA ASN A 8 5.24 -7.42 -3.03
C ASN A 8 4.47 -8.58 -3.67
N ASN A 9 4.89 -9.06 -4.84
CA ASN A 9 4.16 -10.09 -5.60
C ASN A 9 4.48 -11.51 -5.09
N SER A 10 4.36 -11.74 -3.78
CA SER A 10 4.68 -13.03 -3.17
C SER A 10 3.85 -14.15 -3.80
N GLY A 11 4.51 -15.22 -4.25
CA GLY A 11 3.85 -16.29 -5.02
C GLY A 11 3.53 -15.94 -6.48
N GLY A 12 3.99 -14.80 -7.01
CA GLY A 12 3.87 -14.42 -8.41
C GLY A 12 2.58 -13.71 -8.80
N PHE A 13 1.80 -13.20 -7.84
CA PHE A 13 0.56 -12.48 -8.09
C PHE A 13 0.33 -11.34 -7.09
N PHE A 14 -0.52 -10.40 -7.48
CA PHE A 14 -1.08 -9.39 -6.58
C PHE A 14 -2.48 -9.81 -6.11
N ILE A 15 -2.78 -9.54 -4.85
CA ILE A 15 -4.13 -9.56 -4.30
C ILE A 15 -4.79 -8.24 -4.70
N GLU A 16 -5.91 -8.34 -5.40
CA GLU A 16 -6.75 -7.20 -5.79
C GLU A 16 -8.19 -7.52 -5.40
N ASN A 17 -8.79 -6.64 -4.61
CA ASN A 17 -10.20 -6.69 -4.22
C ASN A 17 -10.68 -5.27 -3.92
N ASP A 18 -11.88 -5.14 -3.36
CA ASP A 18 -12.40 -3.82 -3.03
C ASP A 18 -11.43 -3.06 -2.12
N GLU A 19 -10.80 -3.67 -1.12
CA GLU A 19 -9.97 -2.98 -0.13
C GLU A 19 -8.52 -2.76 -0.56
N VAL A 20 -7.90 -3.72 -1.24
CA VAL A 20 -6.46 -3.67 -1.56
C VAL A 20 -6.18 -3.89 -3.03
N CYS A 21 -5.10 -3.29 -3.51
CA CYS A 21 -4.54 -3.47 -4.85
C CYS A 21 -3.01 -3.43 -4.78
N GLU A 22 -2.32 -3.03 -5.85
CA GLU A 22 -0.85 -3.00 -5.90
C GLU A 22 -0.23 -1.99 -4.92
N TYR A 23 -0.95 -0.89 -4.68
CA TYR A 23 -0.57 0.17 -3.75
C TYR A 23 -1.74 0.58 -2.87
N VAL A 24 -1.51 0.66 -1.57
CA VAL A 24 -2.48 1.21 -0.62
C VAL A 24 -1.82 2.35 0.12
N ILE A 25 -2.43 3.53 0.08
CA ILE A 25 -1.93 4.75 0.72
C ILE A 25 -2.91 5.13 1.81
N ILE A 26 -2.41 5.30 3.03
CA ILE A 26 -3.24 5.59 4.20
C ILE A 26 -2.83 6.94 4.77
N GLU A 27 -3.79 7.85 4.87
CA GLU A 27 -3.65 9.09 5.62
C GLU A 27 -3.77 8.81 7.12
N ALA A 28 -2.74 9.17 7.89
CA ALA A 28 -2.68 9.00 9.34
C ALA A 28 -1.78 10.05 10.00
N GLU A 29 -1.88 10.18 11.32
CA GLU A 29 -0.98 11.04 12.10
C GLU A 29 0.34 10.32 12.44
N THR A 30 0.34 8.98 12.50
CA THR A 30 1.52 8.17 12.83
C THR A 30 1.58 6.89 12.00
N ALA A 31 2.76 6.29 11.91
CA ALA A 31 2.98 4.98 11.27
C ALA A 31 2.18 3.88 11.96
N GLU A 32 2.04 3.93 13.30
CA GLU A 32 1.23 2.99 14.07
C GLU A 32 -0.27 3.08 13.69
N GLN A 33 -0.82 4.29 13.58
CA GLN A 33 -2.19 4.48 13.13
C GLN A 33 -2.40 3.97 11.70
N ALA A 34 -1.42 4.21 10.80
CA ALA A 34 -1.47 3.71 9.44
C ALA A 34 -1.45 2.17 9.39
N ASN A 35 -0.56 1.53 10.15
CA ASN A 35 -0.47 0.06 10.24
C ASN A 35 -1.77 -0.54 10.78
N LYS A 36 -2.34 0.05 11.83
CA LYS A 36 -3.63 -0.40 12.38
C LYS A 36 -4.73 -0.31 11.33
N LYS A 37 -4.80 0.80 10.58
CA LYS A 37 -5.78 0.96 9.51
C LYS A 37 -5.54 -0.04 8.37
N ALA A 38 -4.29 -0.34 8.05
CA ALA A 38 -3.92 -1.35 7.06
C ALA A 38 -4.46 -2.74 7.47
N GLU A 39 -4.27 -3.13 8.73
CA GLU A 39 -4.81 -4.39 9.26
C GLU A 39 -6.35 -4.45 9.20
N GLU A 40 -7.03 -3.35 9.54
CA GLU A 40 -8.50 -3.26 9.46
C GLU A 40 -9.06 -3.50 8.05
N ILE A 41 -8.29 -3.18 7.01
CA ILE A 41 -8.69 -3.35 5.59
C ILE A 41 -8.11 -4.62 4.96
N GLY A 42 -7.50 -5.50 5.77
CA GLY A 42 -7.05 -6.82 5.33
C GLY A 42 -5.59 -6.92 4.88
N ILE A 43 -4.77 -5.88 5.11
CA ILE A 43 -3.30 -6.01 5.03
C ILE A 43 -2.82 -6.79 6.26
N TYR A 44 -1.83 -7.64 6.07
CA TYR A 44 -1.18 -8.39 7.14
C TYR A 44 0.33 -8.23 7.03
N PHE A 45 1.04 -8.34 8.14
CA PHE A 45 2.51 -8.31 8.19
C PHE A 45 3.05 -9.69 8.55
N ASP A 46 4.36 -9.91 8.33
CA ASP A 46 5.05 -11.17 8.63
C ASP A 46 4.42 -12.41 7.95
N GLY A 47 3.98 -12.26 6.70
CA GLY A 47 3.32 -13.29 5.91
C GLY A 47 4.12 -14.59 5.73
N CYS A 48 5.45 -14.50 5.61
CA CYS A 48 6.34 -15.65 5.50
C CYS A 48 6.41 -16.44 6.81
N SER A 49 6.41 -15.73 7.94
CA SER A 49 6.44 -16.33 9.29
C SER A 49 5.12 -17.04 9.60
N THR A 50 4.01 -16.46 9.17
CA THR A 50 2.66 -17.01 9.37
C THR A 50 2.26 -18.06 8.33
N GLY A 51 3.04 -18.20 7.25
CA GLY A 51 2.80 -19.14 6.16
C GLY A 51 1.79 -18.66 5.11
N TYR A 52 1.40 -17.38 5.14
CA TYR A 52 0.53 -16.77 4.13
C TYR A 52 1.28 -16.41 2.83
N ASP A 53 2.57 -16.11 2.92
CA ASP A 53 3.40 -15.71 1.78
C ASP A 53 4.48 -16.75 1.46
N CYS A 54 4.99 -16.75 0.21
CA CYS A 54 6.09 -17.64 -0.14
C CYS A 54 7.35 -17.21 0.63
N PRO A 55 7.95 -18.08 1.47
CA PRO A 55 9.21 -17.77 2.13
C PRO A 55 10.35 -17.46 1.14
N CYS A 56 10.20 -17.92 -0.11
CA CYS A 56 11.12 -17.67 -1.20
C CYS A 56 11.01 -16.26 -1.82
N CYS A 57 9.82 -15.65 -1.76
CA CYS A 57 9.53 -14.37 -2.39
C CYS A 57 9.59 -13.21 -1.39
N GLY A 58 9.48 -13.50 -0.09
CA GLY A 58 9.35 -12.51 0.96
C GLY A 58 7.89 -12.15 1.24
N ASP A 59 7.72 -11.33 2.27
CA ASP A 59 6.42 -10.84 2.72
C ASP A 59 5.76 -9.99 1.64
N ARG A 60 4.44 -10.09 1.53
CA ARG A 60 3.61 -9.32 0.61
C ARG A 60 3.50 -7.87 1.04
N TRP A 61 3.46 -7.62 2.34
CA TRP A 61 3.34 -6.29 2.90
C TRP A 61 4.34 -6.11 4.04
N ASP A 62 4.94 -4.93 4.08
CA ASP A 62 5.80 -4.50 5.16
C ASP A 62 5.08 -3.43 5.99
N ALA A 63 5.27 -3.47 7.30
CA ALA A 63 4.78 -2.44 8.20
C ALA A 63 5.54 -1.12 8.00
N GLN A 64 4.89 -0.01 8.32
CA GLN A 64 5.56 1.27 8.45
C GLN A 64 6.30 1.31 9.79
N TYR A 65 7.63 1.41 9.75
CA TYR A 65 8.46 1.27 10.94
C TYR A 65 8.69 2.58 11.71
N SER A 66 8.34 3.73 11.12
CA SER A 66 8.59 5.05 11.73
C SER A 66 7.78 6.14 11.03
N ASP A 67 7.45 7.19 11.79
CA ASP A 67 6.69 8.35 11.32
C ASP A 67 7.43 9.14 10.22
N ASP A 68 8.77 9.04 10.16
CA ASP A 68 9.59 9.66 9.11
C ASP A 68 9.33 9.12 7.70
N LYS A 69 8.59 8.02 7.57
CA LYS A 69 8.15 7.45 6.29
C LYS A 69 6.87 8.07 5.75
N GLY A 70 6.16 8.82 6.59
CA GLY A 70 4.97 9.55 6.17
C GLY A 70 5.35 10.75 5.30
N THR A 71 4.54 11.00 4.27
CA THR A 71 4.72 12.13 3.36
C THR A 71 3.57 13.14 3.48
N GLU A 72 3.78 14.37 3.03
CA GLU A 72 2.73 15.40 3.07
C GLU A 72 1.62 15.15 2.04
N GLU A 73 1.97 14.54 0.92
CA GLU A 73 1.06 14.17 -0.17
C GLU A 73 1.12 12.66 -0.44
N PRO A 74 0.05 12.04 -0.96
CA PRO A 74 0.08 10.63 -1.33
C PRO A 74 1.05 10.42 -2.50
N GLU A 75 2.08 9.60 -2.28
CA GLU A 75 3.10 9.32 -3.29
C GLU A 75 3.45 7.84 -3.42
N ILE A 76 3.98 7.48 -4.57
CA ILE A 76 4.58 6.18 -4.85
C ILE A 76 6.02 6.43 -5.26
N TYR A 77 6.97 5.94 -4.46
CA TYR A 77 8.42 6.07 -4.71
C TYR A 77 8.87 7.52 -4.99
N GLY A 78 8.41 8.50 -4.21
CA GLY A 78 8.80 9.91 -4.37
C GLY A 78 8.07 10.68 -5.48
N VAL A 79 7.05 10.08 -6.11
CA VAL A 79 6.24 10.72 -7.15
C VAL A 79 4.80 10.85 -6.65
N PRO A 80 4.19 12.05 -6.68
CA PRO A 80 2.78 12.22 -6.33
C PRO A 80 1.91 11.22 -7.09
N VAL A 81 0.99 10.54 -6.39
CA VAL A 81 0.23 9.40 -6.93
C VAL A 81 -0.50 9.72 -8.23
N TYR A 82 -0.91 10.98 -8.41
CA TYR A 82 -1.61 11.47 -9.60
C TYR A 82 -0.70 11.74 -10.81
N GLU A 83 0.61 11.72 -10.60
CA GLU A 83 1.65 11.92 -11.63
C GLU A 83 2.42 10.64 -11.97
N VAL A 84 2.16 9.55 -11.23
CA VAL A 84 2.78 8.25 -11.47
C VAL A 84 2.39 7.75 -12.86
N LYS A 85 3.37 7.25 -13.60
CA LYS A 85 3.15 6.61 -14.90
C LYS A 85 2.92 5.13 -14.73
N LYS A 86 1.97 4.60 -15.51
CA LYS A 86 1.64 3.17 -15.49
C LYS A 86 2.86 2.31 -15.83
N GLY A 87 3.10 1.30 -15.01
CA GLY A 87 4.11 0.27 -15.25
C GLY A 87 3.55 -0.95 -15.99
N LEU A 88 4.39 -1.96 -16.22
CA LEU A 88 3.95 -3.21 -16.87
C LEU A 88 3.01 -4.05 -15.99
N PHE A 89 3.13 -3.96 -14.67
CA PHE A 89 2.46 -4.86 -13.73
C PHE A 89 1.61 -4.16 -12.69
N ARG A 90 1.62 -2.82 -12.65
CA ARG A 90 0.95 -2.03 -11.63
C ARG A 90 0.24 -0.85 -12.27
N SER A 91 -1.01 -0.69 -11.89
CA SER A 91 -1.93 0.23 -12.55
C SER A 91 -2.89 0.93 -11.62
N GLN A 92 -2.92 0.59 -10.33
CA GLN A 92 -3.87 1.16 -9.40
C GLN A 92 -3.26 1.47 -8.03
N ALA A 93 -3.85 2.45 -7.36
CA ALA A 93 -3.65 2.73 -5.94
C ALA A 93 -4.98 3.00 -5.25
N HIS A 94 -5.13 2.50 -4.03
CA HIS A 94 -6.23 2.88 -3.13
C HIS A 94 -5.73 3.89 -2.12
N ILE A 95 -6.47 4.98 -1.90
CA ILE A 95 -6.15 6.01 -0.92
C ILE A 95 -7.24 6.04 0.14
N TYR A 96 -6.87 5.82 1.40
CA TYR A 96 -7.75 5.93 2.57
C TYR A 96 -7.43 7.22 3.31
N ARG A 97 -8.43 8.06 3.55
CA ARG A 97 -8.27 9.36 4.21
C ARG A 97 -8.78 9.36 5.64
N LEU A 98 -8.31 10.32 6.45
CA LEU A 98 -8.72 10.48 7.85
C LEU A 98 -10.20 10.81 7.99
N ASP A 99 -10.81 11.43 6.98
CA ASP A 99 -12.24 11.71 6.93
C ASP A 99 -13.10 10.46 6.64
N GLY A 100 -12.47 9.30 6.46
CA GLY A 100 -13.11 8.03 6.15
C GLY A 100 -13.40 7.82 4.67
N SER A 101 -13.07 8.78 3.80
CA SER A 101 -13.21 8.60 2.36
C SER A 101 -12.14 7.66 1.81
N LYS A 102 -12.50 7.01 0.71
CA LYS A 102 -11.63 6.13 -0.06
C LYS A 102 -11.69 6.52 -1.52
N GLU A 103 -10.53 6.55 -2.15
CA GLU A 103 -10.39 6.83 -3.57
C GLU A 103 -9.61 5.72 -4.27
N VAL A 104 -10.05 5.37 -5.47
CA VAL A 104 -9.33 4.47 -6.37
C VAL A 104 -8.69 5.29 -7.47
N VAL A 105 -7.36 5.38 -7.46
CA VAL A 105 -6.57 6.06 -8.49
C VAL A 105 -6.13 5.03 -9.51
N ASN A 106 -6.61 5.17 -10.74
CA ASN A 106 -6.10 4.41 -11.88
C ASN A 106 -4.90 5.16 -12.46
N ILE A 107 -3.72 4.57 -12.34
CA ILE A 107 -2.46 5.07 -12.90
C ILE A 107 -2.55 4.94 -14.42
N ARG A 108 -2.55 6.07 -15.12
CA ARG A 108 -2.78 6.11 -16.57
C ARG A 108 -1.48 6.10 -17.36
N ASP A 109 -1.61 5.68 -18.61
CA ASP A 109 -0.63 6.00 -19.63
C ASP A 109 -0.74 7.49 -19.95
N ASN A 110 0.40 8.19 -20.11
CA ASN A 110 0.43 9.59 -20.56
C ASN A 110 -0.01 9.75 -22.01
#